data_AF-A0A3D0TJS0-F1
#
_entry.id   AF-A0A3D0TJS0-F1
#
_cell.length_a   1.000
_cell.length_b   1.000
_cell.length_c   1.000
_cell.angle_alpha   90.00
_cell.angle_beta   90.00
_cell.angle_gamma   90.00
#
_symmetry.space_group_name_H-M   'P 1'
#
loop_
_entity.id
_entity.type
_entity.pdbx_description
1 polymer ?
#
loop_
_entity_poly.entity_id
_entity_poly.type
_entity_poly.pdbx_seq_one_letter_code
_entity_poly.pdbx_strand_id
1 'polypeptide(L)' 'MARNPDDWRLDEFHAHHKSGVKIWIGNGVFGYHIEKPEYQEIGLIEKFKLHRQLKLLLENKKTAS' A
#
# COMPACT_ATOMS: atom_id res chain seq x y z
N MET A 1 11.04 10.36 -13.80
CA MET A 1 11.33 10.64 -12.37
C MET A 1 11.91 9.40 -11.74
N ALA A 2 13.21 9.39 -11.45
CA ALA A 2 13.86 8.29 -10.74
C ALA A 2 13.43 8.37 -9.26
N ARG A 3 12.89 7.27 -8.72
CA ARG A 3 12.53 7.16 -7.30
C ARG A 3 13.80 6.92 -6.50
N ASN A 4 13.93 7.52 -5.31
CA ASN A 4 15.12 7.37 -4.47
C ASN A 4 15.28 5.89 -4.06
N PRO A 5 16.43 5.24 -4.32
CA PRO A 5 16.68 3.86 -3.91
C PRO A 5 16.44 3.59 -2.42
N ASP A 6 16.76 4.54 -1.54
CA ASP A 6 16.63 4.37 -0.08
C ASP A 6 15.18 4.24 0.41
N ASP A 7 14.21 4.62 -0.43
CA ASP A 7 12.79 4.58 -0.10
C ASP A 7 12.14 3.22 -0.41
N TRP A 8 12.93 2.26 -0.93
CA TRP A 8 12.50 0.91 -1.23
C TRP A 8 12.85 -0.06 -0.10
N ARG A 9 11.89 -0.92 0.23
CA ARG A 9 12.09 -2.09 1.08
C ARG A 9 11.89 -3.33 0.22
N LEU A 10 12.81 -4.28 0.29
CA LEU A 10 12.77 -5.51 -0.49
C LEU A 10 12.57 -6.72 0.44
N ASP A 11 11.78 -7.67 -0.03
CA ASP A 11 11.70 -9.04 0.50
C ASP A 11 11.99 -10.05 -0.62
N GLU A 12 11.89 -11.35 -0.31
CA GLU A 12 12.24 -12.44 -1.24
C GLU A 12 11.47 -12.39 -2.57
N PHE A 13 10.26 -11.83 -2.57
CA PHE A 13 9.38 -11.78 -3.74
C PHE A 13 8.77 -10.41 -4.03
N HIS A 14 9.10 -9.36 -3.26
CA HIS A 14 8.49 -8.04 -3.42
C HIS A 14 9.47 -6.89 -3.20
N ALA A 15 9.20 -5.77 -3.87
CA ALA A 15 9.79 -4.47 -3.59
C ALA A 15 8.69 -3.44 -3.32
N HIS A 16 8.72 -2.83 -2.15
CA HIS A 16 7.74 -1.86 -1.67
C HIS A 16 8.39 -0.49 -1.53
N HIS A 17 7.87 0.51 -2.26
CA HIS A 17 8.30 1.90 -2.14
C HIS A 17 7.42 2.65 -1.15
N LYS A 18 7.98 3.64 -0.43
CA LYS A 18 7.21 4.48 0.52
C LYS A 18 5.98 5.17 -0.08
N SER A 19 5.96 5.39 -1.40
CA SER A 19 4.81 5.97 -2.11
C SER A 19 3.64 4.97 -2.30
N GLY A 20 3.76 3.75 -1.77
CA GLY A 20 2.78 2.68 -1.91
C GLY A 20 2.95 1.82 -3.16
N VAL A 21 3.96 2.06 -4.00
CA VAL A 21 4.22 1.21 -5.17
C VAL A 21 4.73 -0.13 -4.69
N LYS A 22 4.16 -1.20 -5.25
CA LYS A 22 4.60 -2.58 -5.00
C LYS A 22 5.01 -3.23 -6.31
N ILE A 23 6.15 -3.90 -6.29
CA ILE A 23 6.62 -4.74 -7.39
C ILE A 23 6.66 -6.16 -6.85
N TRP A 24 5.97 -7.08 -7.50
CA TRP A 24 6.08 -8.50 -7.26
C TRP A 24 7.16 -9.05 -8.18
N ILE A 25 8.17 -9.71 -7.61
CA ILE A 25 9.30 -10.33 -8.30
C ILE A 25 8.99 -11.84 -8.33
N GLY A 26 8.38 -12.31 -9.42
CA GLY A 26 8.10 -13.72 -9.62
C GLY A 26 9.35 -14.50 -10.02
N ASN A 27 9.34 -15.82 -9.76
CA ASN A 27 10.38 -16.74 -10.23
C ASN A 27 10.28 -16.93 -11.76
N GLY A 28 10.93 -16.06 -12.53
CA GLY A 28 11.05 -16.18 -13.98
C GLY A 28 11.71 -14.95 -14.61
N VAL A 29 12.45 -15.17 -15.72
CA VAL A 29 13.41 -14.23 -16.35
C VAL A 29 12.81 -12.83 -16.66
N PHE A 30 11.49 -12.68 -16.72
CA PHE A 30 10.80 -11.39 -16.92
C PHE A 30 9.50 -11.24 -16.10
N GLY A 31 9.30 -12.05 -15.07
CA GLY A 31 8.03 -12.13 -14.34
C GLY A 31 7.91 -11.11 -13.21
N TYR A 32 7.88 -9.81 -13.51
CA TYR A 32 7.57 -8.82 -12.48
C TYR A 32 6.22 -8.14 -12.72
N HIS A 33 5.39 -8.05 -11.67
CA HIS A 33 4.11 -7.34 -11.70
C HIS A 33 4.23 -6.05 -10.90
N ILE A 34 3.97 -4.90 -11.53
CA ILE A 34 4.02 -3.60 -10.85
C ILE A 34 2.61 -3.16 -10.54
N GLU A 35 2.28 -3.14 -9.26
CA GLU A 35 1.10 -2.45 -8.73
C GLU A 35 1.50 -1.02 -8.39
N LYS A 36 1.09 -0.07 -9.23
CA LYS A 36 1.20 1.35 -8.91
C LYS A 36 -0.08 1.74 -8.19
N PRO A 37 -0.02 2.30 -6.97
CA PRO A 37 -1.17 2.98 -6.42
C PRO A 37 -1.48 4.13 -7.37
N GLU A 38 -2.66 4.09 -7.99
CA GLU A 38 -3.26 5.31 -8.47
C GLU A 38 -3.52 6.14 -7.22
N TYR A 39 -2.59 7.05 -6.92
CA TYR A 39 -2.83 8.05 -5.90
C TYR A 39 -3.96 8.92 -6.43
N GLN A 40 -5.19 8.54 -6.11
CA GLN A 40 -6.34 9.37 -6.28
C GLN A 40 -6.39 10.25 -5.04
N GLU A 41 -6.26 11.56 -5.24
CA GLU A 41 -6.39 12.49 -4.13
C GLU A 41 -7.80 12.33 -3.54
N ILE A 42 -7.86 11.76 -2.34
CA ILE A 42 -9.12 11.50 -1.67
C ILE A 42 -9.66 12.85 -1.17
N GLY A 43 -10.86 13.20 -1.61
CA GLY A 43 -11.59 14.37 -1.15
C GLY A 43 -11.77 14.37 0.36
N LEU A 44 -11.97 15.56 0.95
CA LEU A 44 -12.14 15.72 2.40
C LEU A 44 -13.28 14.87 2.96
N ILE A 45 -14.39 14.76 2.23
CA ILE A 45 -15.56 13.97 2.63
C ILE A 45 -15.23 12.48 2.67
N GLU A 46 -14.57 11.96 1.64
CA GLU A 46 -14.15 10.57 1.55
C GLU A 46 -13.12 10.23 2.64
N LYS A 47 -12.20 11.17 2.96
CA LYS A 47 -11.28 11.03 4.09
C LYS A 47 -12.01 10.89 5.43
N PHE A 48 -13.04 11.71 5.67
CA PHE A 48 -13.85 11.60 6.90
C PHE A 48 -14.62 10.28 6.98
N LYS A 49 -15.21 9.82 5.87
CA LYS A 49 -15.91 8.53 5.79
C LYS A 49 -14.96 7.37 6.10
N LEU A 50 -13.78 7.37 5.47
CA LEU A 50 -12.73 6.37 5.70
C LEU A 50 -12.27 6.36 7.17
N HIS A 51 -12.03 7.55 7.74
CA HIS A 51 -11.63 7.67 9.14
C HIS A 51 -12.67 7.07 10.10
N ARG A 52 -13.96 7.35 9.88
CA ARG A 52 -15.05 6.79 10.69
C ARG A 52 -15.10 5.26 10.58
N GLN A 53 -14.97 4.70 9.38
CA GLN A 53 -14.98 3.26 9.17
C GLN A 53 -13.79 2.56 9.84
N LEU A 54 -12.59 3.14 9.75
CA LEU A 54 -11.40 2.62 10.41
C LEU A 54 -11.56 2.60 11.93
N LYS A 55 -12.15 3.66 12.51
CA LYS A 55 -12.42 3.72 13.95
C LYS A 55 -13.33 2.56 14.40
N LEU A 56 -14.43 2.32 13.67
CA LEU A 56 -15.36 1.23 13.96
C LEU A 56 -14.71 -0.15 13.85
N LEU A 57 -13.87 -0.38 12.83
CA LEU A 57 -13.16 -1.64 12.67
C LEU A 57 -12.18 -1.90 13.83
N LEU A 58 -11.48 -0.86 14.28
CA LEU A 58 -10.55 -0.96 15.41
C LEU A 58 -11.28 -1.22 16.73
N GLU A 59 -12.42 -0.58 16.95
CA GLU A 59 -13.29 -0.83 18.12
C GLU A 59 -13.80 -2.28 18.11
N ASN A 60 -14.32 -2.75 16.97
CA ASN A 60 -14.79 -4.13 16.82
C ASN A 60 -13.70 -5.17 17.05
N LYS A 61 -12.47 -4.90 16.58
CA LYS A 61 -11.32 -5.79 16.82
C LYS A 61 -10.96 -5.87 18.30
N LYS A 62 -11.08 -4.77 19.04
CA LYS A 62 -10.83 -4.74 20.49
C LYS A 62 -11.90 -5.46 21.30
N THR A 63 -13.15 -5.45 20.85
CA THR A 63 -14.25 -6.17 21.51
C THR A 63 -14.32 -7.66 21.14
N ALA A 64 -13.62 -8.06 20.08
CA ALA A 64 -13.54 -9.46 19.62
C ALA A 64 -12.32 -10.22 20.17
N SER A 65 -11.49 -9.58 21.02
CA SER A 65 -10.41 -10.20 21.80
C SER A 65 -10.80 -10.22 23.28
#